data_AF-A0A377WM87-F1
#
_entry.id   AF-A0A377WM87-F1
#
_cell.length_a   1.000
_cell.length_b   1.000
_cell.length_c   1.000
_cell.angle_alpha   90.00
_cell.angle_beta   90.00
_cell.angle_gamma   90.00
#
_symmetry.space_group_name_H-M   'P 1'
#
loop_
_entity.id
_entity.type
_entity.pdbx_description
1 polymer ?
#
loop_
_entity_poly.entity_id
_entity_poly.type
_entity_poly.pdbx_seq_one_letter_code
_entity_poly.pdbx_strand_id
1 'polypeptide(L)'
;MTQLALGLDRDSGVVSELFDERNDAVKALLSMAIRAAKKQGKYVGICGQGPSDHEDFAAWLMEEGIDSLSLNPDTVVQTWLGLAELKK
;
A
#
# COMPACT_ATOMS: atom_id res chain seq x y z
N MET A 1 4.51 -3.40 8.35
CA MET A 1 4.68 -1.94 8.56
C MET A 1 3.58 -1.41 9.48
N THR A 2 2.31 -1.57 9.11
CA THR A 2 1.12 -1.12 9.85
C THR A 2 1.12 -1.49 11.33
N GLN A 3 1.36 -2.77 11.67
CA GLN A 3 1.49 -3.25 13.06
C GLN A 3 2.42 -2.38 13.92
N LEU A 4 3.62 -2.11 13.43
CA LEU A 4 4.62 -1.35 14.16
C LEU A 4 4.34 0.16 14.12
N ALA A 5 3.77 0.65 13.02
CA ALA A 5 3.40 2.05 12.87
C ALA A 5 2.27 2.46 13.83
N LEU A 6 1.28 1.58 14.01
CA LEU A 6 0.10 1.82 14.84
C LEU A 6 0.26 1.26 16.27
N GLY A 7 1.27 0.43 16.51
CA GLY A 7 1.44 -0.28 17.79
C GLY A 7 0.35 -1.32 18.05
N LEU A 8 -0.22 -1.91 16.99
CA LEU A 8 -1.35 -2.83 17.05
C LEU A 8 -0.93 -4.22 16.57
N ASP A 9 -1.35 -5.24 17.31
CA ASP A 9 -1.23 -6.62 16.84
C ASP A 9 -2.38 -6.95 15.88
N ARG A 10 -2.03 -7.27 14.63
CA ARG A 10 -3.00 -7.55 13.57
C ARG A 10 -3.88 -8.76 13.88
N ASP A 11 -3.35 -9.72 14.66
CA ASP A 11 -4.01 -10.99 14.95
C ASP A 11 -4.76 -10.95 16.31
N SER A 12 -4.76 -9.80 16.98
CA SER A 12 -5.44 -9.62 18.27
C SER A 12 -6.94 -9.45 18.12
N GLY A 13 -7.73 -10.35 18.72
CA GLY A 13 -9.19 -10.25 18.76
C GLY A 13 -9.77 -9.06 19.54
N VAL A 14 -8.92 -8.19 20.11
CA VAL A 14 -9.35 -6.99 20.85
C VAL A 14 -9.12 -5.71 20.05
N VAL A 15 -8.08 -5.66 19.22
CA VAL A 15 -7.64 -4.42 18.56
C VAL A 15 -7.45 -4.54 17.04
N SER A 16 -7.65 -5.72 16.45
CA SER A 16 -7.49 -5.94 15.01
C SER A 16 -8.42 -5.06 14.16
N GLU A 17 -9.60 -4.70 14.66
CA GLU A 17 -10.53 -3.79 13.97
C GLU A 17 -9.96 -2.38 13.74
N LEU A 18 -8.95 -1.98 14.52
CA LEU A 18 -8.25 -0.70 14.37
C LEU A 18 -7.07 -0.78 13.39
N PHE A 19 -6.76 -1.97 12.88
CA PHE A 19 -5.68 -2.20 11.93
C PHE A 19 -6.12 -1.76 10.52
N ASP A 20 -5.68 -0.58 10.09
CA ASP A 20 -5.95 -0.07 8.74
C ASP A 20 -4.63 0.39 8.08
N GLU A 21 -4.24 -0.28 7.00
CA GLU A 21 -3.08 0.06 6.18
C GLU A 21 -3.18 1.45 5.52
N ARG A 22 -4.38 2.01 5.41
CA ARG A 22 -4.64 3.34 4.82
C ARG A 22 -4.54 4.47 5.84
N ASN A 23 -4.30 4.15 7.12
CA ASN A 23 -4.11 5.14 8.17
C ASN A 23 -3.00 6.14 7.81
N ASP A 24 -3.21 7.43 8.13
CA ASP A 24 -2.30 8.52 7.78
C ASP A 24 -0.87 8.31 8.29
N ALA A 25 -0.70 7.70 9.48
CA ALA A 25 0.63 7.38 10.00
C ALA A 25 1.34 6.33 9.15
N VAL A 26 0.61 5.34 8.63
CA VAL A 26 1.14 4.29 7.75
C VAL A 26 1.48 4.88 6.38
N LYS A 27 0.56 5.68 5.81
CA LYS A 27 0.78 6.40 4.56
C LYS A 27 1.98 7.33 4.63
N ALA A 28 2.20 8.04 5.74
CA ALA A 28 3.37 8.87 5.94
C ALA A 28 4.68 8.07 5.87
N LEU A 29 4.74 6.90 6.54
CA LEU A 29 5.91 6.02 6.51
C LEU A 29 6.15 5.43 5.11
N LEU A 30 5.09 5.02 4.41
CA LEU A 30 5.19 4.53 3.03
C LEU A 30 5.69 5.62 2.08
N SER A 31 5.12 6.83 2.18
CA SER A 31 5.56 7.99 1.40
C SER A 31 7.03 8.32 1.64
N MET A 32 7.47 8.30 2.90
CA MET A 32 8.89 8.48 3.25
C MET A 32 9.78 7.41 2.59
N ALA A 33 9.39 6.13 2.65
CA ALA A 33 10.16 5.04 2.07
C ALA A 33 10.24 5.14 0.53
N ILE A 34 9.11 5.42 -0.13
CA ILE A 34 9.03 5.58 -1.59
C ILE A 34 9.92 6.76 -2.02
N ARG A 35 9.76 7.94 -1.39
CA ARG A 35 10.56 9.13 -1.70
C ARG A 35 12.05 8.89 -1.48
N ALA A 36 12.44 8.19 -0.42
CA ALA A 36 13.84 7.88 -0.14
C ALA A 36 14.47 6.98 -1.21
N ALA A 37 13.74 5.95 -1.68
CA ALA A 37 14.20 5.08 -2.77
C ALA A 37 14.32 5.86 -4.08
N LYS A 38 13.28 6.63 -4.45
CA LYS A 38 13.26 7.44 -5.68
C LYS A 38 14.34 8.50 -5.71
N LYS A 39 14.61 9.19 -4.59
CA LYS A 39 15.70 10.16 -4.47
C LYS A 39 17.07 9.55 -4.77
N GLN A 40 17.22 8.24 -4.55
CA GLN A 40 18.45 7.49 -4.84
C GLN A 40 18.43 6.78 -6.20
N GLY A 41 17.39 6.99 -7.03
CA GLY A 41 17.20 6.27 -8.28
C GLY A 41 17.08 4.76 -8.10
N LYS A 42 16.54 4.32 -6.95
CA LYS A 42 16.32 2.90 -6.63
C LYS A 42 14.86 2.53 -6.82
N TYR A 43 14.66 1.28 -7.21
CA TYR A 43 13.37 0.65 -7.31
C TYR A 43 12.72 0.47 -5.94
N VAL A 44 11.39 0.66 -5.87
CA VAL A 44 10.58 0.39 -4.68
C VAL A 44 9.26 -0.29 -5.05
N GLY A 45 8.95 -1.38 -4.35
CA GLY A 45 7.71 -2.13 -4.50
C GLY A 45 7.10 -2.50 -3.16
N ILE A 46 5.84 -2.93 -3.17
CA ILE A 46 5.11 -3.39 -1.98
C ILE A 46 4.49 -4.76 -2.23
N CYS A 47 4.51 -5.61 -1.21
CA CYS A 47 3.93 -6.95 -1.21
C CYS A 47 2.94 -7.20 -0.05
N GLY A 48 2.55 -6.13 0.65
CA GLY A 48 1.51 -6.22 1.68
C GLY A 48 0.14 -6.46 1.08
N GLN A 49 -0.79 -6.91 1.92
CA GLN A 49 -2.16 -7.25 1.50
C GLN A 49 -3.00 -6.03 1.12
N GLY A 50 -2.82 -4.89 1.81
CA GLY A 50 -3.59 -3.65 1.61
C GLY A 50 -3.96 -3.29 0.16
N PRO A 51 -3.03 -3.23 -0.82
CA PRO A 51 -3.39 -2.89 -2.21
C PRO A 51 -4.22 -3.95 -2.95
N SER A 52 -4.26 -5.20 -2.47
CA SER A 52 -5.19 -6.23 -2.98
C SER A 52 -6.58 -6.05 -2.38
N ASP A 53 -6.66 -5.67 -1.10
CA ASP A 53 -7.93 -5.52 -0.39
C ASP A 53 -8.61 -4.16 -0.67
N HIS A 54 -7.83 -3.16 -1.10
CA HIS A 54 -8.25 -1.77 -1.25
C HIS A 54 -7.72 -1.16 -2.56
N GLU A 55 -8.57 -1.04 -3.58
CA GLU A 55 -8.20 -0.45 -4.88
C GLU A 55 -7.83 1.04 -4.78
N ASP A 56 -8.50 1.80 -3.91
CA ASP A 56 -8.19 3.19 -3.64
C ASP A 56 -6.78 3.35 -3.06
N PHE A 57 -6.33 2.36 -2.28
CA PHE A 57 -4.97 2.34 -1.75
C PHE A 57 -3.94 2.00 -2.81
N ALA A 58 -4.24 1.07 -3.72
CA ALA A 58 -3.39 0.79 -4.88
C ALA A 58 -3.25 2.03 -5.78
N ALA A 59 -4.34 2.77 -6.00
CA ALA A 59 -4.35 4.03 -6.74
C ALA A 59 -3.46 5.08 -6.07
N TRP A 60 -3.63 5.29 -4.76
CA TRP A 60 -2.80 6.22 -3.99
C TRP A 60 -1.30 5.85 -4.04
N LEU A 61 -0.95 4.56 -3.96
CA LEU A 61 0.44 4.10 -4.10
C LEU A 61 1.02 4.41 -5.49
N MET A 62 0.22 4.29 -6.54
CA MET A 62 0.60 4.67 -7.90
C MET A 62 0.85 6.19 -8.01
N GLU A 63 0.00 7.01 -7.38
CA GLU A 63 0.18 8.47 -7.32
C GLU A 63 1.44 8.88 -6.56
N GLU A 64 1.76 8.21 -5.44
CA GLU A 64 3.03 8.39 -4.72
C GLU A 64 4.26 7.94 -5.54
N GLY A 65 4.03 7.24 -6.65
CA GLY A 65 5.05 6.89 -7.64
C GLY A 65 5.75 5.56 -7.39
N ILE A 66 5.13 4.62 -6.68
CA ILE A 66 5.70 3.27 -6.49
C ILE A 66 5.99 2.58 -7.84
N ASP A 67 7.05 1.76 -7.93
CA ASP A 67 7.41 1.10 -9.19
C ASP A 67 6.60 -0.17 -9.46
N SER A 68 6.17 -0.86 -8.40
CA SER A 68 5.43 -2.12 -8.54
C SER A 68 4.51 -2.40 -7.36
N LEU A 69 3.41 -3.08 -7.65
CA LEU A 69 2.53 -3.70 -6.66
C LEU A 69 2.56 -5.22 -6.87
N SER A 70 2.77 -5.98 -5.79
CA SER A 70 2.51 -7.43 -5.78
C SER A 70 1.12 -7.64 -5.20
N LEU A 71 0.22 -8.16 -6.03
CA LEU A 71 -1.21 -8.33 -5.70
C LEU A 71 -1.59 -9.81 -5.66
N ASN A 72 -2.72 -10.12 -5.04
CA ASN A 72 -3.25 -11.47 -5.05
C ASN A 72 -3.74 -11.86 -6.46
N PRO A 73 -3.60 -13.14 -6.86
CA PRO A 73 -3.95 -13.58 -8.23
C PRO A 73 -5.41 -13.32 -8.62
N ASP A 74 -6.32 -13.30 -7.65
CA ASP A 74 -7.75 -13.05 -7.82
C ASP A 74 -8.08 -11.56 -8.01
N THR A 75 -7.26 -10.65 -7.49
CA THR A 75 -7.48 -9.19 -7.56
C THR A 75 -6.65 -8.50 -8.64
N VAL A 76 -5.50 -9.08 -9.00
CA VAL A 76 -4.49 -8.43 -9.87
C VAL A 76 -5.04 -7.88 -11.19
N VAL A 77 -5.93 -8.61 -11.87
CA VAL A 77 -6.48 -8.18 -13.17
C VAL A 77 -7.41 -6.99 -12.99
N GLN A 78 -8.30 -7.05 -12.00
CA GLN A 78 -9.27 -5.98 -11.73
C GLN A 78 -8.55 -4.69 -11.31
N THR A 79 -7.62 -4.79 -10.35
CA THR A 79 -6.84 -3.65 -9.89
C THR A 79 -6.02 -3.05 -11.04
N TRP A 80 -5.38 -3.87 -11.88
CA TRP A 80 -4.61 -3.37 -13.02
C TRP A 80 -5.46 -2.58 -14.01
N LEU A 81 -6.66 -3.08 -14.35
CA LEU A 81 -7.59 -2.38 -15.23
C LEU A 81 -8.04 -1.05 -14.61
N GLY A 82 -8.40 -1.03 -13.32
CA GLY A 82 -8.79 0.19 -12.61
C GLY A 82 -7.67 1.24 -12.59
N LEU A 83 -6.43 0.83 -12.29
CA LEU A 83 -5.27 1.72 -12.32
C LEU A 83 -4.97 2.28 -13.71
N ALA A 84 -5.20 1.48 -14.77
CA ALA A 84 -4.99 1.92 -16.15
C ALA A 84 -5.97 3.03 -16.56
N GLU A 85 -7.18 3.07 -15.99
CA GLU A 85 -8.17 4.11 -16.26
C GLU A 85 -7.79 5.46 -15.64
N LEU A 86 -7.12 5.45 -14.49
CA LEU A 86 -6.67 6.65 -13.78
C LEU A 86 -5.52 7.39 -14.48
N LYS A 87 -4.81 6.74 -15.40
CA LYS A 87 -3.70 7.32 -16.17
C LYS A 87 -4.13 8.06 -17.45
N LYS A 88 -5.44 8.14 -17.75
CA LYS A 88 -5.96 8.90 -18.89
C LYS A 88 -5.94 10.41 -18.63
#